data_AF-A0A6L0XIH0-F1
#
_entry.id   AF-A0A6L0XIH0-F1
#
_cell.length_a   1.000
_cell.length_b   1.000
_cell.length_c   1.000
_cell.angle_alpha   90.00
_cell.angle_beta   90.00
_cell.angle_gamma   90.00
#
_symmetry.space_group_name_H-M   'P 1'
#
loop_
_entity.id
_entity.type
_entity.pdbx_description
1 polymer ?
#
loop_
_entity_poly.entity_id
_entity_poly.type
_entity_poly.pdbx_seq_one_letter_code
_entity_poly.pdbx_strand_id
1 'polypeptide(L)'
;MSVSAQREGAVAEIARRECALLTRLATTNRRNRVYRHHLFFRRSRHAVQLARKCYNAANPNLQRRNERRQSAALLSAHRALIKAVEHCTAELAANRIDTIALCVAFIGILSRLGCCVGQTILLNGGAALLPSSWPDSYARYLAAAVLAQPSTSPSPPPPSATHRIAPPDNQREKSSSRSYGDIVNQLVKQTARRKR
;
A
#
# COMPACT_ATOMS: atom_id res chain seq x y z
N MET A 1 -11.84 -18.28 -19.85
CA MET A 1 -10.85 -17.20 -19.57
C MET A 1 -9.66 -17.80 -18.85
N SER A 2 -8.43 -17.38 -19.15
CA SER A 2 -7.25 -17.86 -18.41
C SER A 2 -7.20 -17.28 -17.00
N VAL A 3 -6.63 -18.02 -16.05
CA VAL A 3 -6.44 -17.59 -14.65
C VAL A 3 -5.64 -16.28 -14.56
N SER A 4 -4.70 -16.06 -15.49
CA SER A 4 -3.95 -14.81 -15.62
C SER A 4 -4.85 -13.62 -15.99
N ALA A 5 -5.72 -13.76 -16.98
CA ALA A 5 -6.62 -12.70 -17.44
C ALA A 5 -7.65 -12.31 -16.36
N GLN A 6 -8.17 -13.30 -15.61
CA GLN A 6 -9.07 -13.04 -14.50
C GLN A 6 -8.39 -12.24 -13.38
N ARG A 7 -7.12 -12.56 -13.10
CA ARG A 7 -6.33 -11.87 -12.08
C ARG A 7 -5.96 -10.44 -12.48
N GLU A 8 -5.57 -10.24 -13.73
CA GLU A 8 -5.32 -8.90 -14.28
C GLU A 8 -6.57 -8.03 -14.19
N GLY A 9 -7.73 -8.59 -14.51
CA GLY A 9 -9.03 -7.93 -14.36
C GLY A 9 -9.30 -7.48 -12.92
N ALA A 10 -9.10 -8.37 -11.95
CA ALA A 10 -9.29 -8.08 -10.52
C ALA A 10 -8.32 -6.99 -10.01
N VAL A 11 -7.03 -7.07 -10.36
CA VAL A 11 -6.02 -6.07 -9.99
C VAL A 11 -6.36 -4.71 -10.58
N ALA A 12 -6.78 -4.66 -11.85
CA ALA A 12 -7.17 -3.42 -12.51
C ALA A 12 -8.45 -2.83 -11.89
N GLU A 13 -9.39 -3.64 -11.45
CA GLU A 13 -10.59 -3.17 -10.74
C GLU A 13 -10.25 -2.56 -9.37
N ILE A 14 -9.43 -3.24 -8.57
CA ILE A 14 -8.97 -2.72 -7.28
C ILE A 14 -8.22 -1.39 -7.49
N ALA A 15 -7.29 -1.34 -8.45
CA ALA A 15 -6.55 -0.12 -8.75
C ALA A 15 -7.48 1.05 -9.14
N ARG A 16 -8.50 0.79 -9.97
CA ARG A 16 -9.52 1.80 -10.32
C ARG A 16 -10.30 2.28 -9.10
N ARG A 17 -10.70 1.35 -8.22
CA ARG A 17 -11.42 1.67 -6.97
C ARG A 17 -10.57 2.54 -6.04
N GLU A 18 -9.30 2.20 -5.85
CA GLU A 18 -8.37 2.95 -4.99
C GLU A 18 -8.07 4.34 -5.57
N CYS A 19 -7.88 4.46 -6.89
CA CYS A 19 -7.75 5.75 -7.56
C CYS A 19 -8.98 6.65 -7.34
N ALA A 20 -10.19 6.09 -7.48
CA ALA A 20 -11.43 6.80 -7.23
C ALA A 20 -11.57 7.20 -5.75
N LEU A 21 -11.18 6.32 -4.83
CA LEU A 21 -11.23 6.58 -3.39
C LEU A 21 -10.33 7.75 -2.99
N LEU A 22 -9.07 7.77 -3.41
CA LEU A 22 -8.17 8.88 -3.12
C LEU A 22 -8.66 10.18 -3.74
N THR A 23 -9.15 10.11 -4.99
CA THR A 23 -9.70 11.29 -5.68
C THR A 23 -10.87 11.88 -4.90
N ARG A 24 -11.81 11.03 -4.44
CA ARG A 24 -12.92 11.48 -3.57
C ARG A 24 -12.40 12.08 -2.28
N LEU A 25 -11.51 11.39 -1.56
CA LEU A 25 -10.95 11.90 -0.31
C LEU A 25 -10.25 13.26 -0.47
N ALA A 26 -9.59 13.50 -1.61
CA ALA A 26 -8.92 14.74 -1.91
C ALA A 26 -9.89 15.89 -2.27
N THR A 27 -11.07 15.58 -2.83
CA THR A 27 -12.06 16.58 -3.24
C THR A 27 -13.15 16.85 -2.21
N THR A 28 -13.42 15.91 -1.29
CA THR A 28 -14.37 16.07 -0.19
C THR A 28 -14.05 17.29 0.68
N ASN A 29 -15.06 17.97 1.21
CA ASN A 29 -14.96 19.04 2.21
C ASN A 29 -13.97 20.17 1.86
N ARG A 30 -13.85 20.52 0.56
CA ARG A 30 -12.92 21.55 0.08
C ARG A 30 -11.45 21.28 0.46
N ARG A 31 -11.08 20.04 0.77
CA ARG A 31 -9.71 19.64 1.16
C ARG A 31 -8.67 20.08 0.14
N ASN A 32 -9.01 20.10 -1.14
CA ASN A 32 -8.14 20.64 -2.17
C ASN A 32 -7.77 22.13 -1.95
N ARG A 33 -8.66 22.97 -1.42
CA ARG A 33 -8.33 24.38 -1.13
C ARG A 33 -7.37 24.51 0.06
N VAL A 34 -7.55 23.66 1.07
CA VAL A 34 -6.75 23.65 2.30
C VAL A 34 -5.35 23.09 2.04
N TYR A 35 -5.28 21.90 1.43
CA TYR A 35 -4.04 21.15 1.35
C TYR A 35 -3.30 21.27 0.02
N ARG A 36 -3.78 22.07 -0.95
CA ARG A 36 -3.12 22.23 -2.28
C ARG A 36 -1.64 22.59 -2.21
N HIS A 37 -1.22 23.26 -1.15
CA HIS A 37 0.16 23.73 -0.96
C HIS A 37 1.06 22.65 -0.35
N HIS A 38 0.48 21.66 0.31
CA HIS A 38 1.24 20.58 0.96
C HIS A 38 1.82 19.62 -0.08
N LEU A 39 3.09 19.25 0.11
CA LEU A 39 3.78 18.34 -0.79
C LEU A 39 3.14 16.95 -0.80
N PHE A 40 2.79 16.40 0.36
CA PHE A 40 2.13 15.09 0.43
C PHE A 40 0.85 15.06 -0.42
N PHE A 41 0.05 16.14 -0.37
CA PHE A 41 -1.21 16.22 -1.09
C PHE A 41 -1.01 16.34 -2.60
N ARG A 42 -0.10 17.22 -3.05
CA ARG A 42 0.23 17.37 -4.48
C ARG A 42 0.81 16.09 -5.07
N ARG A 43 1.73 15.44 -4.35
CA ARG A 43 2.42 14.24 -4.81
C ARG A 43 1.49 13.03 -4.84
N SER A 44 0.61 12.89 -3.86
CA SER A 44 -0.43 11.84 -3.84
C SER A 44 -1.39 11.97 -5.02
N ARG A 45 -1.85 13.18 -5.32
CA ARG A 45 -2.71 13.43 -6.50
C ARG A 45 -2.00 13.12 -7.81
N HIS A 46 -0.74 13.54 -7.94
CA HIS A 46 0.08 13.24 -9.12
C HIS A 46 0.28 11.72 -9.31
N ALA A 47 0.58 10.99 -8.23
CA ALA A 47 0.73 9.53 -8.28
C ALA A 47 -0.56 8.84 -8.75
N VAL A 48 -1.71 9.26 -8.24
CA VAL A 48 -3.02 8.73 -8.68
C VAL A 48 -3.32 9.08 -10.14
N GLN A 49 -2.95 10.26 -10.62
CA GLN A 49 -3.11 10.60 -12.04
C GLN A 49 -2.29 9.67 -12.95
N LEU A 50 -1.05 9.33 -12.57
CA LEU A 50 -0.22 8.38 -13.31
C LEU A 50 -0.78 6.96 -13.26
N ALA A 51 -1.19 6.50 -12.08
CA ALA A 51 -1.81 5.18 -11.93
C ALA A 51 -3.11 5.07 -12.75
N ARG A 52 -3.97 6.10 -12.73
CA ARG A 52 -5.22 6.12 -13.50
C ARG A 52 -4.99 6.01 -15.00
N LYS A 53 -3.91 6.60 -15.54
CA LYS A 53 -3.53 6.43 -16.95
C LYS A 53 -3.20 4.98 -17.32
N CYS A 54 -2.69 4.20 -16.36
CA CYS A 54 -2.34 2.80 -16.54
C CYS A 54 -3.57 1.87 -16.48
N TYR A 55 -4.59 2.21 -15.69
CA TYR A 55 -5.74 1.33 -15.42
C TYR A 55 -7.08 1.76 -16.05
N ASN A 56 -7.16 2.94 -16.65
CA ASN A 56 -8.34 3.32 -17.42
C ASN A 56 -8.36 2.55 -18.75
N ALA A 57 -9.41 1.72 -18.93
CA ALA A 57 -9.69 0.94 -20.13
C ALA A 57 -9.81 1.76 -21.43
N ALA A 58 -9.89 3.09 -21.32
CA ALA A 58 -10.03 4.03 -22.43
C ALA A 58 -8.69 4.55 -22.99
N ASN A 59 -7.56 3.89 -22.73
CA ASN A 59 -6.29 4.21 -23.39
C ASN A 59 -6.02 3.20 -24.53
N PRO A 60 -6.61 3.39 -25.73
CA PRO A 60 -6.31 2.56 -26.90
C PRO A 60 -4.82 2.57 -27.28
N ASN A 61 -4.07 3.58 -26.82
CA ASN A 61 -2.61 3.67 -26.94
C ASN A 61 -1.84 2.62 -26.11
N LEU A 62 -2.42 2.07 -25.05
CA LEU A 62 -1.83 0.97 -24.28
C LEU A 62 -2.19 -0.41 -24.86
N GLN A 63 -3.28 -0.51 -25.63
CA GLN A 63 -3.81 -1.78 -26.13
C GLN A 63 -3.15 -2.24 -27.45
N ARG A 64 -2.45 -1.36 -28.19
CA ARG A 64 -1.97 -1.71 -29.54
C ARG A 64 -0.55 -1.29 -29.94
N ARG A 65 0.20 -0.49 -29.16
CA ARG A 65 1.54 -0.05 -29.61
C ARG A 65 2.51 0.25 -28.44
N ASN A 66 3.48 -0.66 -28.28
CA ASN A 66 4.67 -0.63 -27.41
C ASN A 66 4.48 -1.02 -25.93
N GLU A 67 4.70 -2.31 -25.65
CA GLU A 67 4.98 -2.86 -24.31
C GLU A 67 5.99 -2.01 -23.53
N ARG A 68 7.05 -1.52 -24.19
CA ARG A 68 8.05 -0.62 -23.59
C ARG A 68 7.44 0.66 -23.00
N ARG A 69 6.45 1.26 -23.67
CA ARG A 69 5.78 2.49 -23.18
C ARG A 69 4.87 2.19 -22.00
N GLN A 70 4.18 1.05 -22.04
CA GLN A 70 3.35 0.59 -20.92
C GLN A 70 4.20 0.31 -19.68
N SER A 71 5.31 -0.42 -19.84
CA SER A 71 6.24 -0.71 -18.75
C SER A 71 6.85 0.57 -18.18
N ALA A 72 7.27 1.52 -19.03
CA ALA A 72 7.75 2.82 -18.57
C ALA A 72 6.68 3.61 -17.79
N ALA A 73 5.42 3.58 -18.24
CA ALA A 73 4.31 4.23 -17.54
C ALA A 73 4.03 3.60 -16.17
N LEU A 74 4.02 2.27 -16.09
CA LEU A 74 3.85 1.52 -14.83
C LEU A 74 5.00 1.81 -13.86
N LEU A 75 6.24 1.82 -14.34
CA LEU A 75 7.42 2.16 -13.53
C LEU A 75 7.40 3.60 -13.04
N SER A 76 6.97 4.54 -13.90
CA SER A 76 6.81 5.94 -13.52
C SER A 76 5.72 6.11 -12.45
N ALA A 77 4.58 5.44 -12.62
CA ALA A 77 3.50 5.41 -11.63
C ALA A 77 3.98 4.82 -10.30
N HIS A 78 4.70 3.70 -10.31
CA HIS A 78 5.24 3.07 -9.12
C HIS A 78 6.19 3.98 -8.35
N ARG A 79 7.16 4.60 -9.03
CA ARG A 79 8.08 5.57 -8.41
C ARG A 79 7.34 6.77 -7.84
N ALA A 80 6.30 7.25 -8.50
CA ALA A 80 5.49 8.35 -7.99
C ALA A 80 4.70 7.96 -6.74
N LEU A 81 4.22 6.71 -6.64
CA LEU A 81 3.55 6.18 -5.45
C LEU A 81 4.50 6.09 -4.26
N ILE A 82 5.72 5.58 -4.46
CA ILE A 82 6.77 5.55 -3.41
C ILE A 82 7.03 6.97 -2.89
N LYS A 83 7.32 7.92 -3.79
CA LYS A 83 7.57 9.31 -3.39
C LYS A 83 6.36 9.95 -2.69
N ALA A 84 5.15 9.62 -3.12
CA ALA A 84 3.95 10.14 -2.45
C ALA A 84 3.83 9.60 -1.01
N VAL A 85 4.13 8.33 -0.79
CA VAL A 85 4.18 7.73 0.56
C VAL A 85 5.27 8.38 1.40
N GLU A 86 6.48 8.57 0.86
CA GLU A 86 7.58 9.28 1.55
C GLU A 86 7.19 10.70 1.97
N HIS A 87 6.45 11.41 1.13
CA HIS A 87 5.96 12.74 1.49
C HIS A 87 4.84 12.69 2.54
N CYS A 88 3.99 11.66 2.53
CA CYS A 88 3.00 11.48 3.60
C CYS A 88 3.66 11.13 4.94
N THR A 89 4.71 10.30 4.93
CA THR A 89 5.45 9.97 6.15
C THR A 89 6.25 11.15 6.67
N ALA A 90 6.84 11.98 5.79
CA ALA A 90 7.48 13.23 6.18
C ALA A 90 6.47 14.22 6.80
N GLU A 91 5.25 14.32 6.27
CA GLU A 91 4.21 15.16 6.86
C GLU A 91 3.76 14.64 8.24
N LEU A 92 3.67 13.31 8.41
CA LEU A 92 3.41 12.69 9.72
C LEU A 92 4.54 12.96 10.72
N ALA A 93 5.79 12.91 10.28
CA ALA A 93 6.95 13.21 11.11
C ALA A 93 6.99 14.69 11.54
N ALA A 94 6.43 15.60 10.73
CA ALA A 94 6.23 16.99 11.11
C ALA A 94 5.13 17.20 12.17
N ASN A 95 4.37 16.14 12.49
CA ASN A 95 3.40 16.06 13.60
C ASN A 95 2.34 17.18 13.60
N ARG A 96 1.88 17.60 12.41
CA ARG A 96 0.77 18.55 12.30
C ARG A 96 -0.57 17.83 12.47
N ILE A 97 -1.28 18.13 13.55
CA ILE A 97 -2.51 17.43 13.96
C ILE A 97 -3.57 17.41 12.84
N ASP A 98 -3.67 18.49 12.07
CA ASP A 98 -4.66 18.68 10.99
C ASP A 98 -4.42 17.80 9.75
N THR A 99 -3.21 17.23 9.59
CA THR A 99 -2.86 16.39 8.43
C THR A 99 -2.71 14.92 8.77
N ILE A 100 -2.64 14.52 10.05
CA ILE A 100 -2.37 13.13 10.47
C ILE A 100 -3.37 12.15 9.85
N ALA A 101 -4.67 12.36 10.09
CA ALA A 101 -5.71 11.45 9.62
C ALA A 101 -5.70 11.31 8.09
N LEU A 102 -5.45 12.42 7.38
CA LEU A 102 -5.40 12.43 5.93
C LEU A 102 -4.15 11.73 5.40
N CYS A 103 -2.99 11.92 6.04
CA CYS A 103 -1.75 11.25 5.66
C CYS A 103 -1.83 9.74 5.88
N VAL A 104 -2.39 9.28 7.01
CA VAL A 104 -2.61 7.85 7.28
C VAL A 104 -3.55 7.24 6.23
N ALA A 105 -4.66 7.92 5.91
CA ALA A 105 -5.58 7.46 4.86
C ALA A 105 -4.89 7.40 3.49
N PHE A 106 -4.10 8.41 3.14
CA PHE A 106 -3.36 8.44 1.87
C PHE A 106 -2.32 7.33 1.80
N ILE A 107 -1.53 7.10 2.86
CA ILE A 107 -0.56 6.00 2.91
C ILE A 107 -1.26 4.65 2.67
N GLY A 108 -2.38 4.39 3.33
CA GLY A 108 -3.13 3.13 3.15
C GLY A 108 -3.54 2.90 1.69
N ILE A 109 -4.08 3.93 1.04
CA ILE A 109 -4.55 3.85 -0.35
C ILE A 109 -3.37 3.75 -1.33
N LEU A 110 -2.34 4.59 -1.17
CA LEU A 110 -1.16 4.62 -2.02
C LEU A 110 -0.39 3.30 -1.94
N SER A 111 -0.28 2.69 -0.76
CA SER A 111 0.35 1.38 -0.59
C SER A 111 -0.40 0.28 -1.33
N ARG A 112 -1.74 0.22 -1.22
CA ARG A 112 -2.56 -0.74 -1.97
C ARG A 112 -2.45 -0.53 -3.49
N LEU A 113 -2.45 0.73 -3.92
CA LEU A 113 -2.27 1.08 -5.32
C LEU A 113 -0.86 0.70 -5.82
N GLY A 114 0.16 0.89 -4.98
CA GLY A 114 1.54 0.45 -5.23
C GLY A 114 1.65 -1.06 -5.40
N CYS A 115 0.96 -1.84 -4.57
CA CYS A 115 0.84 -3.29 -4.74
C CYS A 115 0.17 -3.67 -6.06
N CYS A 116 -0.91 -2.97 -6.46
CA CYS A 116 -1.56 -3.24 -7.74
C CYS A 116 -0.63 -2.97 -8.93
N VAL A 117 0.08 -1.84 -8.91
CA VAL A 117 1.07 -1.49 -9.94
C VAL A 117 2.21 -2.50 -9.96
N GLY A 118 2.73 -2.89 -8.81
CA GLY A 118 3.78 -3.90 -8.72
C GLY A 118 3.36 -5.27 -9.25
N GLN A 119 2.14 -5.69 -8.92
CA GLN A 119 1.55 -6.92 -9.44
C GLN A 119 1.39 -6.86 -10.97
N THR A 120 0.98 -5.71 -11.50
CA THR A 120 0.81 -5.53 -12.96
C THR A 120 2.16 -5.57 -13.68
N ILE A 121 3.22 -4.99 -13.10
CA ILE A 121 4.58 -5.07 -13.65
C ILE A 121 5.06 -6.52 -13.71
N LEU A 122 4.85 -7.29 -12.62
CA LEU A 122 5.22 -8.70 -12.59
C LEU A 122 4.48 -9.54 -13.62
N LEU A 123 3.18 -9.31 -13.79
CA LEU A 123 2.35 -10.03 -14.75
C LEU A 123 2.73 -9.70 -16.20
N ASN A 124 3.04 -8.43 -16.51
CA ASN A 124 3.32 -8.00 -17.88
C ASN A 124 4.77 -8.21 -18.34
N GLY A 125 5.74 -8.23 -17.42
CA GLY A 125 7.16 -8.17 -17.76
C GLY A 125 8.06 -9.17 -17.05
N GLY A 126 7.50 -9.96 -16.13
CA GLY A 126 8.27 -10.80 -15.24
C GLY A 126 9.19 -10.02 -14.29
N ALA A 127 9.97 -10.75 -13.50
CA ALA A 127 10.91 -10.16 -12.54
C ALA A 127 12.00 -9.27 -13.20
N ALA A 128 12.24 -9.43 -14.51
CA ALA A 128 13.25 -8.71 -15.27
C ALA A 128 12.93 -7.22 -15.49
N LEU A 129 11.65 -6.83 -15.46
CA LEU A 129 11.24 -5.42 -15.53
C LEU A 129 11.17 -4.75 -14.16
N LEU A 130 11.43 -5.48 -13.08
CA LEU A 130 11.61 -4.86 -11.78
C LEU A 130 12.87 -3.99 -11.82
N PRO A 131 12.80 -2.72 -11.44
CA PRO A 131 13.99 -1.90 -11.28
C PRO A 131 14.97 -2.62 -10.35
N SER A 132 16.26 -2.65 -10.71
CA SER A 132 17.34 -3.09 -9.81
C SER A 132 17.37 -2.34 -8.47
N SER A 133 16.63 -1.24 -8.37
CA SER A 133 16.42 -0.45 -7.15
C SER A 133 15.30 -0.97 -6.25
N TRP A 134 14.58 -2.04 -6.62
CA TRP A 134 13.58 -2.63 -5.74
C TRP A 134 14.27 -3.52 -4.71
N PRO A 135 13.97 -3.37 -3.41
CA PRO A 135 14.47 -4.30 -2.41
C PRO A 135 14.05 -5.72 -2.77
N ASP A 136 14.97 -6.68 -2.71
CA ASP A 136 14.68 -8.10 -3.00
C ASP A 136 13.54 -8.65 -2.12
N SER A 137 13.35 -8.09 -0.93
CA SER A 137 12.24 -8.41 -0.04
C SER A 137 10.87 -8.01 -0.63
N TYR A 138 10.79 -6.87 -1.33
CA TYR A 138 9.58 -6.38 -1.96
C TYR A 138 9.24 -7.17 -3.23
N ALA A 139 10.25 -7.49 -4.04
CA ALA A 139 10.09 -8.36 -5.20
C ALA A 139 9.60 -9.77 -4.79
N ARG A 140 10.20 -10.34 -3.73
CA ARG A 140 9.77 -11.62 -3.16
C ARG A 140 8.37 -11.57 -2.56
N TYR A 141 8.00 -10.50 -1.85
CA TYR A 141 6.64 -10.32 -1.34
C TYR A 141 5.61 -10.32 -2.46
N LEU A 142 5.86 -9.57 -3.54
CA LEU A 142 4.95 -9.52 -4.67
C LEU A 142 4.90 -10.86 -5.42
N ALA A 143 6.02 -11.54 -5.61
CA ALA A 143 6.05 -12.89 -6.18
C ALA A 143 5.31 -13.92 -5.29
N ALA A 144 5.45 -13.85 -3.97
CA ALA A 144 4.70 -14.69 -3.04
C ALA A 144 3.20 -14.36 -3.07
N ALA A 145 2.83 -13.09 -3.20
CA ALA A 145 1.45 -12.68 -3.41
C ALA A 145 0.90 -13.16 -4.77
N VAL A 146 1.75 -13.28 -5.81
CA VAL A 146 1.43 -13.97 -7.07
C VAL A 146 1.12 -15.44 -6.79
N LEU A 147 1.91 -16.13 -5.98
CA LEU A 147 1.74 -17.56 -5.71
C LEU A 147 0.62 -17.88 -4.70
N ALA A 148 0.26 -16.93 -3.84
CA ALA A 148 -0.89 -17.04 -2.95
C ALA A 148 -2.19 -16.95 -3.76
N GLN A 149 -2.66 -18.09 -4.26
CA GLN A 149 -4.03 -18.23 -4.73
C GLN A 149 -4.99 -17.94 -3.55
N PRO A 150 -6.21 -17.43 -3.80
CA PRO A 150 -7.28 -17.65 -2.85
C PRO A 150 -7.51 -19.16 -2.81
N SER A 151 -6.93 -19.84 -1.83
CA SER A 151 -7.22 -21.23 -1.56
C SER A 151 -8.73 -21.36 -1.35
N THR A 152 -9.45 -21.83 -2.36
CA THR A 152 -10.82 -22.33 -2.24
C THR A 152 -10.87 -23.68 -1.51
N SER A 153 -9.86 -24.00 -0.70
CA SER A 153 -9.93 -25.13 0.21
C SER A 153 -10.67 -24.71 1.47
N PRO A 154 -11.71 -25.45 1.90
CA PRO A 154 -12.35 -25.21 3.18
C PRO A 154 -11.28 -25.32 4.26
N SER A 155 -11.19 -24.30 5.11
CA SER A 155 -10.32 -24.33 6.28
C SER A 155 -10.59 -25.61 7.08
N PRO A 156 -9.56 -26.38 7.47
CA PRO A 156 -9.78 -27.53 8.33
C PRO A 156 -10.45 -27.05 9.63
N PRO A 157 -11.41 -27.83 10.16
CA PRO A 157 -12.11 -27.44 11.38
C PRO A 157 -11.10 -27.30 12.53
N PRO A 158 -11.35 -26.37 13.47
CA PRO A 158 -10.48 -26.21 14.64
C PRO A 158 -10.44 -27.53 15.42
N PRO A 159 -9.26 -27.96 15.91
CA PRO A 159 -9.15 -29.20 16.67
C PRO A 159 -10.01 -29.10 17.93
N SER A 160 -10.89 -30.08 18.10
CA SER A 160 -11.78 -30.25 19.24
C SER A 160 -11.02 -30.24 20.56
N ALA A 161 -11.54 -29.48 21.52
CA ALA A 161 -11.00 -29.36 22.86
C ALA A 161 -11.17 -30.67 23.65
N THR A 162 -10.07 -31.37 23.91
CA THR A 162 -9.96 -32.33 25.02
C THR A 162 -8.49 -32.57 25.35
N HIS A 163 -7.97 -31.87 26.35
CA HIS A 163 -7.53 -32.48 27.61
C HIS A 163 -6.88 -31.40 28.51
N ARG A 164 -7.45 -31.26 29.71
CA ARG A 164 -6.85 -30.56 30.85
C ARG A 164 -5.45 -31.11 31.11
N ILE A 165 -4.46 -30.23 31.10
CA ILE A 165 -3.27 -30.36 31.95
C ILE A 165 -3.09 -28.99 32.60
N ALA A 166 -3.15 -28.96 33.92
CA ALA A 166 -2.93 -27.75 34.72
C ALA A 166 -1.48 -27.26 34.49
N PRO A 167 -1.24 -25.95 34.30
CA PRO A 167 0.12 -25.45 34.27
C PRO A 167 0.66 -25.34 35.70
N PRO A 168 1.91 -25.77 35.95
CA PRO A 168 2.60 -25.41 37.18
C PRO A 168 2.86 -23.90 37.20
N ASP A 169 2.72 -23.34 38.40
CA ASP A 169 3.06 -21.96 38.73
C ASP A 169 4.50 -21.60 38.32
N ASN A 170 4.67 -20.32 37.97
CA ASN A 170 5.93 -19.62 37.70
C ASN A 170 6.47 -19.68 36.27
N GLN A 171 5.84 -18.87 35.39
CA GLN A 171 6.58 -17.95 34.50
C GLN A 171 5.66 -16.80 34.08
N ARG A 172 5.18 -16.05 35.09
CA ARG A 172 4.50 -14.78 34.90
C ARG A 172 5.53 -13.67 34.76
N GLU A 173 6.18 -13.57 33.60
CA GLU A 173 6.84 -12.31 33.22
C GLU A 173 7.15 -12.24 31.73
N LYS A 174 6.73 -11.13 31.12
CA LYS A 174 7.17 -10.59 29.80
C LYS A 174 6.51 -11.18 28.56
N SER A 175 5.19 -11.14 28.51
CA SER A 175 4.46 -11.08 27.24
C SER A 175 3.25 -10.14 27.37
N SER A 176 3.49 -8.89 27.80
CA SER A 176 2.51 -7.83 27.56
C SER A 176 2.76 -7.26 26.16
N SER A 177 1.86 -7.60 25.25
CA SER A 177 1.66 -6.93 23.98
C SER A 177 1.54 -5.42 24.24
N ARG A 178 2.54 -4.64 23.83
CA ARG A 178 2.50 -3.18 23.92
C ARG A 178 1.24 -2.70 23.21
N SER A 179 0.35 -2.04 23.96
CA SER A 179 -0.82 -1.40 23.36
C SER A 179 -0.34 -0.26 22.48
N TYR A 180 -1.11 0.05 21.42
CA TYR A 180 -0.84 1.21 20.56
C TYR A 180 -0.64 2.50 21.38
N GLY A 181 -1.36 2.64 22.50
CA GLY A 181 -1.20 3.77 23.43
C GLY A 181 0.20 3.86 24.07
N ASP A 182 0.85 2.73 24.33
CA ASP A 182 2.19 2.69 24.93
C ASP A 182 3.26 3.13 23.93
N ILE A 183 3.08 2.76 22.66
CA ILE A 183 3.97 3.14 21.55
C ILE A 183 3.89 4.67 21.33
N VAL A 184 2.68 5.23 21.31
CA VAL A 184 2.48 6.68 21.17
C VAL A 184 3.09 7.45 22.34
N ASN A 185 2.86 7.00 23.58
CA ASN A 185 3.44 7.63 24.76
C ASN A 185 4.97 7.57 24.79
N GLN A 186 5.57 6.50 24.27
CA GLN A 186 7.01 6.36 24.21
C GLN A 186 7.65 7.33 23.20
N LEU A 187 6.99 7.56 22.05
CA LEU A 187 7.42 8.54 21.04
C LEU A 187 7.36 9.99 21.56
N VAL A 188 6.31 10.33 22.31
CA VAL A 188 6.16 11.66 22.93
C VAL A 188 7.21 11.90 24.02
N LYS A 189 7.51 10.88 24.84
CA LYS A 189 8.54 10.99 25.89
C LYS A 189 9.97 11.06 25.33
N GLN A 190 10.26 10.42 24.20
CA GLN A 190 11.57 10.52 23.55
C GLN A 190 11.82 11.89 22.90
N THR A 191 10.78 12.56 22.40
CA THR A 191 10.90 13.92 21.86
C THR A 191 11.10 14.96 22.94
N ALA A 192 10.52 14.78 24.13
CA ALA A 192 10.72 15.67 25.28
C ALA A 192 12.15 15.61 25.87
N ARG A 193 12.87 14.49 25.73
CA ARG A 193 14.25 14.34 26.24
C ARG A 193 15.33 14.91 25.32
N ARG A 194 15.02 15.24 24.07
CA ARG A 194 15.97 15.79 23.07
C ARG A 194 16.14 17.32 23.14
N LYS A 195 15.53 18.00 24.13
CA LYS A 195 15.64 19.45 24.36
C LYS A 195 16.26 19.80 25.73
N ARG A 196 17.21 19.00 26.22
CA ARG A 196 18.11 19.40 27.30
C ARG A 196 19.54 19.25 26.84
#